data_AF-A0A5B8M0E8-F1
#
_entry.id   AF-A0A5B8M0E8-F1
#
_cell.length_a   1.000
_cell.length_b   1.000
_cell.length_c   1.000
_cell.angle_alpha   90.00
_cell.angle_beta   90.00
_cell.angle_gamma   90.00
#
_symmetry.space_group_name_H-M   'P 1'
#
loop_
_entity.id
_entity.type
_entity.pdbx_description
1 polymer ?
#
loop_
_entity_poly.entity_id
_entity_poly.type
_entity_poly.pdbx_seq_one_letter_code
_entity_poly.pdbx_strand_id
1 'polypeptide(L)'
;MSRLNRRTFMTKAGAAAGSVAVLSALGPQAFGQDKQVRHFWWGNPERDKRTFAVIDLYNSKTPGTVVSGETLGFADYFTKLTTQIAGGNMPDVIQQGYGVLFEYIANGAVVPLDDYVGKSLDISKIDQSAIDAGTVDGKFYALSIGANSHMAIFNSRLFEEAGVVPGTDFDPYGYTYDDLARIGAQVKEATGIPGTDDNTADYQNFSDFIAQKGVKMYSPDGTYNATQDIVEEYWSTWAAIREAGATPPGPESAGLAGVADLSQLGVVTGKSAMSYLWSNQLVGAQSLMQDTLGVAMYPNTPAMVPGSIVQPSQFICLTRDSVDPEAATAYMSAFVNDLDITAILGLERGIPSQVDVREALQPNLSPAEALSVEFFAGIQGKTAPLDPPPPSGSNEVEQTFERVAVSVLLGEKSIPEVATDFLAQAKAILARA
;
A
#
# COMPACT_ATOMS: atom_id res chain seq x y z
N MET A 1 8.27 37.67 13.99
CA MET A 1 7.79 38.26 15.25
C MET A 1 7.32 39.69 15.00
N SER A 2 6.02 39.96 15.03
CA SER A 2 5.45 41.30 14.96
C SER A 2 4.19 41.32 15.83
N ARG A 3 4.23 42.11 16.91
CA ARG A 3 3.18 42.21 17.93
C ARG A 3 2.15 43.25 17.50
N LEU A 4 0.91 42.84 17.27
CA LEU A 4 -0.23 43.74 17.12
C LEU A 4 -0.72 44.21 18.50
N ASN A 5 -0.81 45.53 18.69
CA ASN A 5 -1.14 46.16 19.96
C ASN A 5 -2.64 46.54 20.01
N ARG A 6 -3.33 46.11 21.07
CA ARG A 6 -4.80 46.15 21.29
C ARG A 6 -5.46 47.54 21.38
N ARG A 7 -4.77 48.63 21.05
CA ARG A 7 -5.20 50.00 21.38
C ARG A 7 -5.76 50.83 20.21
N THR A 8 -5.74 50.32 18.99
CA THR A 8 -6.21 51.07 17.80
C THR A 8 -7.64 50.71 17.37
N PHE A 9 -8.29 49.74 18.02
CA PHE A 9 -9.62 49.27 17.63
C PHE A 9 -10.79 50.07 18.25
N MET A 10 -10.54 50.90 19.27
CA MET A 10 -11.61 51.53 20.07
C MET A 10 -11.95 52.99 19.69
N THR A 11 -11.32 53.59 18.66
CA THR A 11 -11.47 55.03 18.38
C THR A 11 -12.34 55.36 17.16
N LYS A 12 -13.07 54.40 16.58
CA LYS A 12 -13.97 54.64 15.43
C LYS A 12 -15.46 54.38 15.71
N ALA A 13 -15.89 54.44 16.98
CA ALA A 13 -17.27 54.14 17.38
C ALA A 13 -18.11 55.38 17.79
N GLY A 14 -17.70 56.61 17.45
CA GLY A 14 -18.40 57.80 17.93
C GLY A 14 -18.42 58.96 16.94
N ALA A 15 -19.31 58.89 15.94
CA ALA A 15 -19.97 60.06 15.34
C ALA A 15 -20.80 59.63 14.11
N ALA A 16 -22.10 59.41 14.29
CA ALA A 16 -23.16 59.70 13.31
C ALA A 16 -24.53 59.24 13.85
N ALA A 17 -25.05 59.98 14.82
CA ALA A 17 -26.49 59.97 15.11
C ALA A 17 -27.14 61.01 14.18
N GLY A 18 -27.96 60.55 13.23
CA GLY A 18 -28.84 61.42 12.45
C GLY A 18 -28.94 61.07 10.96
N SER A 19 -29.71 60.03 10.64
CA SER A 19 -30.53 59.91 9.41
C SER A 19 -31.30 58.59 9.46
N VAL A 20 -32.54 58.64 9.96
CA VAL A 20 -33.52 57.55 9.84
C VAL A 20 -34.24 57.73 8.50
N ALA A 21 -34.03 56.81 7.57
CA ALA A 21 -35.05 56.22 6.68
C ALA A 21 -34.38 55.46 5.53
N VAL A 22 -34.88 54.24 5.26
CA VAL A 22 -34.55 53.35 4.13
C VAL A 22 -33.30 52.48 4.30
N LEU A 23 -33.33 51.48 5.20
CA LEU A 23 -32.54 50.23 5.04
C LEU A 23 -33.01 49.12 6.00
N SER A 24 -34.33 48.89 6.08
CA SER A 24 -34.90 47.77 6.86
C SER A 24 -35.07 46.48 6.06
N ALA A 25 -34.31 46.27 4.98
CA ALA A 25 -34.43 45.11 4.09
C ALA A 25 -33.19 44.19 4.04
N LEU A 26 -32.17 44.44 4.86
CA LEU A 26 -31.03 43.55 5.00
C LEU A 26 -30.87 43.23 6.48
N GLY A 27 -31.61 42.20 6.93
CA GLY A 27 -31.30 41.58 8.22
C GLY A 27 -29.84 41.12 8.22
N PRO A 28 -29.16 41.07 9.37
CA PRO A 28 -27.86 40.43 9.44
C PRO A 28 -28.03 39.00 8.92
N GLN A 29 -27.37 38.66 7.82
CA GLN A 29 -27.14 37.26 7.48
C GLN A 29 -26.48 36.65 8.71
N ALA A 30 -27.20 35.77 9.39
CA ALA A 30 -26.61 34.91 10.38
C ALA A 30 -25.50 34.14 9.65
N PHE A 31 -24.25 34.50 9.91
CA PHE A 31 -23.13 33.64 9.56
C PHE A 31 -23.37 32.35 10.34
N GLY A 32 -23.77 31.29 9.62
CA GLY A 32 -23.84 29.95 10.19
C GLY A 32 -22.50 29.63 10.84
N GLN A 33 -22.54 28.94 11.98
CA GLN A 33 -21.31 28.48 12.63
C GLN A 33 -20.57 27.55 11.66
N ASP A 34 -19.35 27.91 11.27
CA ASP A 34 -18.56 27.11 10.34
C ASP A 34 -18.39 25.68 10.88
N LYS A 35 -18.64 24.70 10.02
CA LYS A 35 -18.42 23.28 10.31
C LYS A 35 -16.93 23.07 10.55
N GLN A 36 -16.56 22.35 11.60
CA GLN A 36 -15.16 22.10 11.97
C GLN A 36 -14.83 20.62 11.76
N VAL A 37 -13.72 20.35 11.07
CA VAL A 37 -13.19 18.99 10.87
C VAL A 37 -11.74 18.96 11.34
N ARG A 38 -11.38 17.99 12.18
CA ARG A 38 -10.00 17.74 12.60
C ARG A 38 -9.46 16.52 11.86
N HIS A 39 -8.36 16.71 11.14
CA HIS A 39 -7.62 15.64 10.48
C HIS A 39 -6.30 15.38 11.19
N PHE A 40 -6.02 14.14 11.58
CA PHE A 40 -4.77 13.74 12.23
C PHE A 40 -4.09 12.57 11.51
N TRP A 41 -2.84 12.77 11.08
CA TRP A 41 -2.06 11.78 10.34
C TRP A 41 -0.66 11.58 10.94
N TRP A 42 0.01 10.50 10.54
CA TRP A 42 1.45 10.37 10.71
C TRP A 42 2.17 10.74 9.42
N GLY A 43 3.38 11.28 9.55
CA GLY A 43 4.15 11.64 8.36
C GLY A 43 5.57 12.08 8.62
N ASN A 44 6.20 12.45 7.51
CA ASN A 44 7.46 13.17 7.45
C ASN A 44 7.18 14.60 6.93
N PRO A 45 8.17 15.50 6.90
CA PRO A 45 7.96 16.88 6.48
C PRO A 45 7.35 17.06 5.07
N GLU A 46 7.66 16.16 4.14
CA GLU A 46 7.10 16.23 2.77
C GLU A 46 5.61 15.86 2.76
N ARG A 47 5.22 14.80 3.49
CA ARG A 47 3.82 14.44 3.69
C ARG A 47 3.04 15.55 4.38
N ASP A 48 3.62 16.14 5.42
CA ASP A 48 3.00 17.22 6.17
C ASP A 48 2.75 18.43 5.28
N LYS A 49 3.77 18.85 4.53
CA LYS A 49 3.66 19.94 3.56
C LYS A 49 2.53 19.72 2.55
N ARG A 50 2.43 18.52 1.95
CA ARG A 50 1.36 18.18 1.00
C ARG A 50 0.00 18.17 1.66
N THR A 51 -0.11 17.56 2.84
CA THR A 51 -1.40 17.42 3.53
C THR A 51 -1.93 18.78 4.01
N PHE A 52 -1.06 19.67 4.49
CA PHE A 52 -1.45 21.05 4.81
C PHE A 52 -1.86 21.84 3.57
N ALA A 53 -1.16 21.68 2.44
CA ALA A 53 -1.57 22.32 1.18
C ALA A 53 -2.94 21.84 0.68
N VAL A 54 -3.27 20.55 0.87
CA VAL A 54 -4.61 20.01 0.61
C VAL A 54 -5.66 20.63 1.53
N ILE A 55 -5.36 20.77 2.82
CA ILE A 55 -6.27 21.40 3.80
C ILE A 55 -6.54 22.85 3.39
N ASP A 56 -5.50 23.61 3.04
CA ASP A 56 -5.63 24.99 2.59
C ASP A 56 -6.50 25.10 1.32
N LEU A 57 -6.25 24.23 0.33
CA LEU A 57 -7.03 24.21 -0.90
C LEU A 57 -8.49 23.84 -0.64
N TYR A 58 -8.76 22.79 0.15
CA TYR A 58 -10.11 22.35 0.49
C TYR A 58 -10.90 23.46 1.20
N ASN A 59 -10.28 24.12 2.19
CA ASN A 59 -10.89 25.24 2.91
C ASN A 59 -11.20 26.41 1.97
N SER A 60 -10.38 26.66 0.95
CA SER A 60 -10.65 27.70 -0.05
C SER A 60 -11.80 27.34 -1.01
N LYS A 61 -11.95 26.05 -1.35
CA LYS A 61 -13.00 25.55 -2.26
C LYS A 61 -14.34 25.32 -1.56
N THR A 62 -14.34 25.20 -0.23
CA THR A 62 -15.54 24.80 0.56
C THR A 62 -15.90 25.83 1.64
N PRO A 63 -16.41 27.03 1.27
CA PRO A 63 -16.86 28.02 2.25
C PRO A 63 -17.89 27.45 3.23
N GLY A 64 -17.74 27.74 4.52
CA GLY A 64 -18.60 27.23 5.59
C GLY A 64 -18.11 25.94 6.25
N THR A 65 -16.99 25.38 5.79
CA THR A 65 -16.27 24.28 6.46
C THR A 65 -14.81 24.68 6.68
N VAL A 66 -14.28 24.38 7.87
CA VAL A 66 -12.88 24.59 8.25
C VAL A 66 -12.29 23.27 8.67
N VAL A 67 -11.33 22.77 7.89
CA VAL A 67 -10.49 21.63 8.23
C VAL A 67 -9.23 22.15 8.93
N SER A 68 -8.89 21.54 10.06
CA SER A 68 -7.65 21.78 10.78
C SER A 68 -6.83 20.49 10.86
N GLY A 69 -5.51 20.62 10.71
CA GLY A 69 -4.60 19.50 10.62
C GLY A 69 -3.70 19.36 11.84
N GLU A 70 -3.47 18.12 12.24
CA GLU A 70 -2.46 17.73 13.22
C GLU A 70 -1.58 16.62 12.63
N THR A 71 -0.29 16.60 12.96
CA THR A 71 0.64 15.56 12.51
C THR A 71 1.69 15.22 13.55
N LEU A 72 2.12 13.97 13.56
CA LEU A 72 3.27 13.47 14.32
C LEU A 72 4.09 12.49 13.48
N GLY A 73 5.33 12.25 13.90
CA GLY A 73 6.09 11.09 13.41
C GLY A 73 5.39 9.78 13.81
N PHE A 74 5.60 8.73 13.01
CA PHE A 74 4.96 7.42 13.20
C PHE A 74 5.09 6.87 14.63
N ALA A 75 6.28 7.00 15.25
CA ALA A 75 6.56 6.50 16.59
C ALA A 75 5.67 7.12 17.69
N ASP A 76 5.32 8.40 17.55
CA ASP A 76 4.54 9.13 18.56
C ASP A 76 3.04 9.14 18.23
N TYR A 77 2.68 8.90 16.96
CA TYR A 77 1.32 8.98 16.45
C TYR A 77 0.34 8.08 17.21
N PHE A 78 0.64 6.77 17.27
CA PHE A 78 -0.27 5.80 17.89
C PHE A 78 -0.38 6.00 19.39
N THR A 79 0.71 6.38 20.07
CA THR A 79 0.69 6.70 21.50
C THR A 79 -0.27 7.84 21.81
N LYS A 80 -0.25 8.90 20.99
CA LYS A 80 -1.18 10.02 21.14
C LYS A 80 -2.61 9.61 20.83
N LEU A 81 -2.81 8.84 19.77
CA LEU A 81 -4.14 8.39 19.36
C LEU A 81 -4.80 7.50 20.41
N THR A 82 -4.05 6.57 21.03
CA THR A 82 -4.51 5.77 22.18
C THR A 82 -4.97 6.64 23.34
N THR A 83 -4.25 7.73 23.63
CA THR A 83 -4.65 8.69 24.68
C THR A 83 -5.94 9.44 24.30
N GLN A 84 -6.10 9.83 23.04
CA GLN A 84 -7.30 10.50 22.54
C GLN A 84 -8.53 9.58 22.54
N ILE A 85 -8.35 8.30 22.21
CA ILE A 85 -9.39 7.26 22.30
C ILE A 85 -9.86 7.12 23.75
N ALA A 86 -8.92 6.96 24.69
CA ALA A 86 -9.25 6.83 26.11
C ALA A 86 -9.92 8.09 26.69
N GLY A 87 -9.57 9.27 26.16
CA GLY A 87 -10.13 10.55 26.56
C GLY A 87 -11.44 10.95 25.88
N GLY A 88 -11.91 10.21 24.87
CA GLY A 88 -13.12 10.56 24.10
C GLY A 88 -13.00 11.90 23.36
N ASN A 89 -11.83 12.18 22.78
CA ASN A 89 -11.56 13.42 22.05
C ASN A 89 -10.76 13.16 20.77
N MET A 90 -11.13 12.12 20.02
CA MET A 90 -10.47 11.80 18.76
C MET A 90 -10.72 12.88 17.69
N PRO A 91 -9.73 13.16 16.81
CA PRO A 91 -9.94 13.91 15.57
C PRO A 91 -11.05 13.27 14.71
N ASP A 92 -11.79 14.06 13.93
CA ASP A 92 -12.89 13.56 13.09
C ASP A 92 -12.40 12.54 12.05
N VAL A 93 -11.28 12.87 11.39
CA VAL A 93 -10.63 12.04 10.37
C VAL A 93 -9.24 11.66 10.85
N ILE A 94 -8.94 10.36 10.83
CA ILE A 94 -7.62 9.85 11.21
C ILE A 94 -7.03 9.02 10.08
N GLN A 95 -5.71 9.09 9.92
CA GLN A 95 -4.98 8.15 9.08
C GLN A 95 -4.81 6.82 9.83
N GLN A 96 -4.96 5.67 9.16
CA GLN A 96 -4.73 4.34 9.77
C GLN A 96 -3.96 3.40 8.85
N GLY A 97 -3.19 2.50 9.44
CA GLY A 97 -2.52 1.42 8.71
C GLY A 97 -3.36 0.14 8.74
N TYR A 98 -3.15 -0.73 7.75
CA TYR A 98 -3.88 -1.99 7.67
C TYR A 98 -3.77 -2.84 8.94
N GLY A 99 -2.56 -2.92 9.51
CA GLY A 99 -2.26 -3.78 10.66
C GLY A 99 -3.01 -3.45 11.96
N VAL A 100 -3.45 -2.20 12.15
CA VAL A 100 -4.08 -1.71 13.40
C VAL A 100 -5.55 -1.34 13.22
N LEU A 101 -6.02 -1.24 11.96
CA LEU A 101 -7.39 -0.86 11.63
C LEU A 101 -8.42 -1.78 12.33
N PHE A 102 -8.16 -3.08 12.34
CA PHE A 102 -9.08 -4.08 12.90
C PHE A 102 -9.27 -3.93 14.40
N GLU A 103 -8.22 -3.57 15.15
CA GLU A 103 -8.32 -3.29 16.59
C GLU A 103 -9.22 -2.07 16.85
N TYR A 104 -9.06 -1.02 16.03
CA TYR A 104 -9.82 0.22 16.16
C TYR A 104 -11.30 0.07 15.75
N ILE A 105 -11.58 -0.85 14.83
CA ILE A 105 -12.95 -1.27 14.51
C ILE A 105 -13.52 -2.06 15.70
N ALA A 106 -12.77 -3.04 16.22
CA ALA A 106 -13.23 -3.90 17.31
C ALA A 106 -13.51 -3.14 18.62
N ASN A 107 -12.71 -2.11 18.93
CA ASN A 107 -12.92 -1.25 20.11
C ASN A 107 -13.90 -0.07 19.85
N GLY A 108 -14.44 0.04 18.63
CA GLY A 108 -15.42 1.06 18.24
C GLY A 108 -14.88 2.48 18.15
N ALA A 109 -13.56 2.67 18.00
CA ALA A 109 -12.95 3.98 17.77
C ALA A 109 -13.21 4.50 16.35
N VAL A 110 -13.27 3.60 15.37
CA VAL A 110 -13.61 3.88 13.97
C VAL A 110 -15.04 3.40 13.67
N VAL A 111 -15.81 4.21 12.95
CA VAL A 111 -17.22 3.93 12.64
C VAL A 111 -17.43 3.61 11.16
N PRO A 112 -18.50 2.85 10.81
CA PRO A 112 -18.82 2.57 9.42
C PRO A 112 -19.11 3.84 8.61
N LEU A 113 -18.77 3.81 7.33
CA LEU A 113 -18.94 4.86 6.35
C LEU A 113 -20.19 4.66 5.48
N ASP A 114 -20.85 3.50 5.58
CA ASP A 114 -21.97 3.07 4.73
C ASP A 114 -23.08 4.14 4.63
N ASP A 115 -23.41 4.80 5.74
CA ASP A 115 -24.47 5.82 5.79
C ASP A 115 -24.15 7.10 4.99
N TYR A 116 -22.88 7.31 4.62
CA TYR A 116 -22.38 8.49 3.91
C TYR A 116 -22.11 8.22 2.43
N VAL A 117 -22.04 6.94 2.03
CA VAL A 117 -21.81 6.52 0.64
C VAL A 117 -22.96 6.99 -0.25
N GLY A 118 -22.62 7.65 -1.37
CA GLY A 118 -23.60 8.26 -2.29
C GLY A 118 -24.25 9.53 -1.76
N LYS A 119 -23.80 10.04 -0.61
CA LYS A 119 -24.19 11.34 -0.03
C LYS A 119 -22.99 12.27 0.01
N SER A 120 -22.28 12.31 1.14
CA SER A 120 -21.06 13.08 1.32
C SER A 120 -19.81 12.33 0.86
N LEU A 121 -19.86 11.00 0.78
CA LEU A 121 -18.76 10.15 0.34
C LEU A 121 -19.04 9.52 -1.03
N ASP A 122 -18.21 9.84 -2.02
CA ASP A 122 -18.27 9.20 -3.34
C ASP A 122 -17.18 8.12 -3.45
N ILE A 123 -17.61 6.89 -3.67
CA ILE A 123 -16.71 5.73 -3.90
C ILE A 123 -16.96 5.08 -5.26
N SER A 124 -17.78 5.69 -6.12
CA SER A 124 -18.26 5.07 -7.37
C SER A 124 -17.15 4.75 -8.38
N LYS A 125 -15.99 5.40 -8.23
CA LYS A 125 -14.81 5.24 -9.08
C LYS A 125 -13.58 4.74 -8.33
N ILE A 126 -13.77 4.30 -7.09
CA ILE A 126 -12.72 3.67 -6.28
C ILE A 126 -12.64 2.20 -6.68
N ASP A 127 -11.43 1.67 -6.84
CA ASP A 127 -11.22 0.28 -7.19
C ASP A 127 -11.87 -0.65 -6.15
N GLN A 128 -12.47 -1.74 -6.62
CA GLN A 128 -13.15 -2.69 -5.74
C GLN A 128 -12.20 -3.26 -4.68
N SER A 129 -10.93 -3.55 -5.03
CA SER A 129 -9.95 -4.06 -4.06
C SER A 129 -9.68 -3.10 -2.91
N ALA A 130 -9.77 -1.78 -3.15
CA ALA A 130 -9.61 -0.77 -2.11
C ALA A 130 -10.84 -0.68 -1.21
N ILE A 131 -12.05 -0.88 -1.76
CA ILE A 131 -13.28 -0.99 -0.99
C ILE A 131 -13.28 -2.26 -0.13
N ASP A 132 -12.90 -3.39 -0.72
CA ASP A 132 -12.83 -4.68 -0.03
C ASP A 132 -11.83 -4.61 1.14
N ALA A 133 -10.66 -4.01 0.94
CA ALA A 133 -9.65 -3.88 2.00
C ALA A 133 -10.06 -2.94 3.14
N GLY A 134 -10.98 -2.00 2.89
CA GLY A 134 -11.60 -1.13 3.89
C GLY A 134 -12.86 -1.72 4.53
N THR A 135 -13.29 -2.92 4.11
CA THR A 135 -14.53 -3.56 4.54
C THR A 135 -14.24 -4.68 5.54
N VAL A 136 -14.92 -4.64 6.69
CA VAL A 136 -14.81 -5.66 7.74
C VAL A 136 -16.22 -6.11 8.13
N ASP A 137 -16.45 -7.42 8.15
CA ASP A 137 -17.76 -8.02 8.45
C ASP A 137 -18.94 -7.40 7.67
N GLY A 138 -18.68 -7.08 6.40
CA GLY A 138 -19.69 -6.54 5.47
C GLY A 138 -20.01 -5.04 5.66
N LYS A 139 -19.21 -4.31 6.45
CA LYS A 139 -19.35 -2.85 6.63
C LYS A 139 -18.09 -2.13 6.19
N PHE A 140 -18.24 -1.00 5.52
CA PHE A 140 -17.12 -0.24 5.00
C PHE A 140 -16.63 0.78 6.04
N TYR A 141 -15.41 0.62 6.57
CA TYR A 141 -14.90 1.44 7.68
C TYR A 141 -13.82 2.45 7.27
N ALA A 142 -13.09 2.17 6.20
CA ALA A 142 -11.83 2.85 5.94
C ALA A 142 -11.63 3.09 4.44
N LEU A 143 -11.37 4.33 4.07
CA LEU A 143 -11.12 4.70 2.68
C LEU A 143 -9.63 4.61 2.38
N SER A 144 -9.24 3.73 1.46
CA SER A 144 -7.85 3.61 1.02
C SER A 144 -7.38 4.92 0.37
N ILE A 145 -6.19 5.39 0.76
CA ILE A 145 -5.58 6.62 0.22
C ILE A 145 -4.25 6.33 -0.50
N GLY A 146 -4.00 5.07 -0.81
CA GLY A 146 -2.84 4.61 -1.53
C GLY A 146 -2.75 3.08 -1.46
N ALA A 147 -2.19 2.48 -2.49
CA ALA A 147 -2.11 1.04 -2.60
C ALA A 147 -0.79 0.58 -3.19
N ASN A 148 -0.37 -0.60 -2.73
CA ASN A 148 0.83 -1.31 -3.16
C ASN A 148 0.46 -2.75 -3.54
N SER A 149 1.31 -3.41 -4.30
CA SER A 149 1.21 -4.84 -4.60
C SER A 149 2.62 -5.42 -4.72
N HIS A 150 2.77 -6.72 -4.49
CA HIS A 150 3.95 -7.45 -4.95
C HIS A 150 4.11 -7.29 -6.45
N MET A 151 5.35 -7.16 -6.90
CA MET A 151 5.70 -6.86 -8.29
C MET A 151 7.05 -7.47 -8.64
N ALA A 152 7.13 -8.11 -9.80
CA ALA A 152 8.39 -8.44 -10.45
C ALA A 152 8.84 -7.24 -11.30
N ILE A 153 10.13 -6.94 -11.26
CA ILE A 153 10.77 -5.95 -12.11
C ILE A 153 11.83 -6.63 -12.96
N PHE A 154 11.97 -6.23 -14.22
CA PHE A 154 12.95 -6.83 -15.11
C PHE A 154 13.73 -5.77 -15.89
N ASN A 155 14.97 -6.07 -16.25
CA ASN A 155 15.78 -5.22 -17.10
C ASN A 155 15.32 -5.37 -18.56
N SER A 156 14.65 -4.34 -19.09
CA SER A 156 14.06 -4.38 -20.43
C SER A 156 15.09 -4.62 -21.53
N ARG A 157 16.33 -4.12 -21.39
CA ARG A 157 17.41 -4.35 -22.35
C ARG A 157 17.80 -5.83 -22.41
N LEU A 158 17.94 -6.49 -21.25
CA LEU A 158 18.31 -7.92 -21.20
C LEU A 158 17.21 -8.81 -21.76
N PHE A 159 15.94 -8.45 -21.53
CA PHE A 159 14.80 -9.15 -22.12
C PHE A 159 14.75 -8.95 -23.65
N GLU A 160 15.00 -7.74 -24.14
CA GLU A 160 15.09 -7.44 -25.58
C GLU A 160 16.26 -8.18 -26.25
N GLU A 161 17.46 -8.19 -25.65
CA GLU A 161 18.62 -8.94 -26.14
C GLU A 161 18.35 -10.45 -26.22
N ALA A 162 17.51 -10.97 -25.33
CA ALA A 162 17.07 -12.36 -25.34
C ALA A 162 15.93 -12.64 -26.33
N GLY A 163 15.39 -11.61 -27.00
CA GLY A 163 14.24 -11.73 -27.88
C GLY A 163 12.94 -12.06 -27.13
N VAL A 164 12.82 -11.65 -25.86
CA VAL A 164 11.61 -11.83 -25.04
C VAL A 164 10.88 -10.51 -24.97
N VAL A 165 9.81 -10.35 -25.76
CA VAL A 165 9.03 -9.11 -25.82
C VAL A 165 7.79 -9.21 -24.92
N PRO A 166 7.64 -8.36 -23.88
CA PRO A 166 6.43 -8.29 -23.08
C PRO A 166 5.18 -8.05 -23.93
N GLY A 167 4.10 -8.78 -23.63
CA GLY A 167 2.85 -8.79 -24.40
C GLY A 167 2.86 -9.66 -25.66
N THR A 168 4.02 -10.21 -26.06
CA THR A 168 4.13 -11.13 -27.22
C THR A 168 4.65 -12.50 -26.80
N ASP A 169 5.85 -12.57 -26.23
CA ASP A 169 6.51 -13.82 -25.81
C ASP A 169 6.34 -14.11 -24.31
N PHE A 170 5.86 -13.11 -23.58
CA PHE A 170 5.71 -13.07 -22.13
C PHE A 170 4.49 -12.22 -21.77
N ASP A 171 3.49 -12.78 -21.08
CA ASP A 171 2.41 -11.98 -20.49
C ASP A 171 2.84 -11.49 -19.10
N PRO A 172 3.13 -10.19 -18.92
CA PRO A 172 3.56 -9.66 -17.62
C PRO A 172 2.51 -9.82 -16.52
N TYR A 173 1.26 -10.11 -16.86
CA TYR A 173 0.17 -10.28 -15.89
C TYR A 173 -0.33 -11.73 -15.78
N GLY A 174 0.29 -12.67 -16.49
CA GLY A 174 -0.22 -14.04 -16.56
C GLY A 174 0.79 -15.14 -16.86
N TYR A 175 2.08 -14.83 -16.85
CA TYR A 175 3.11 -15.86 -16.97
C TYR A 175 3.11 -16.81 -15.77
N THR A 176 3.48 -18.06 -16.02
CA THR A 176 3.55 -19.12 -15.01
C THR A 176 4.97 -19.33 -14.48
N TYR A 177 5.13 -20.15 -13.44
CA TYR A 177 6.46 -20.59 -12.98
C TYR A 177 7.24 -21.37 -14.06
N ASP A 178 6.56 -22.13 -14.92
CA ASP A 178 7.18 -22.81 -16.07
C ASP A 178 7.64 -21.81 -17.14
N ASP A 179 6.84 -20.76 -17.39
CA ASP A 179 7.26 -19.65 -18.24
C ASP A 179 8.46 -18.93 -17.67
N LEU A 180 8.50 -18.70 -16.36
CA LEU A 180 9.63 -18.09 -15.68
C LEU A 180 10.91 -18.92 -15.86
N ALA A 181 10.84 -20.25 -15.69
CA ALA A 181 11.98 -21.13 -15.93
C ALA A 181 12.47 -21.04 -17.38
N ARG A 182 11.55 -21.12 -18.36
CA ARG A 182 11.86 -21.04 -19.79
C ARG A 182 12.47 -19.69 -20.18
N ILE A 183 11.80 -18.59 -19.83
CA ILE A 183 12.23 -17.23 -20.13
C ILE A 183 13.57 -16.96 -19.43
N GLY A 184 13.69 -17.39 -18.18
CA GLY A 184 14.90 -17.16 -17.41
C GLY A 184 16.12 -17.87 -18.01
N ALA A 185 15.94 -19.10 -18.49
CA ALA A 185 16.97 -19.84 -19.22
C ALA A 185 17.31 -19.20 -20.58
N GLN A 186 16.30 -18.72 -21.33
CA GLN A 186 16.49 -18.01 -22.60
C GLN A 186 17.31 -16.71 -22.41
N VAL A 187 16.99 -15.93 -21.38
CA VAL A 187 17.76 -14.73 -21.03
C VAL A 187 19.20 -15.10 -20.67
N LYS A 188 19.41 -16.17 -19.90
CA LYS A 188 20.74 -16.67 -19.56
C LYS A 188 21.54 -17.08 -20.79
N GLU A 189 20.93 -17.80 -21.72
CA GLU A 189 21.57 -18.24 -22.96
C GLU A 189 22.02 -17.05 -23.82
N ALA A 190 21.15 -16.04 -23.97
CA ALA A 190 21.44 -14.89 -24.82
C ALA A 190 22.44 -13.90 -24.20
N THR A 191 22.37 -13.67 -22.89
CA THR A 191 23.08 -12.57 -22.23
C THR A 191 24.21 -13.03 -21.30
N GLY A 192 24.23 -14.30 -20.93
CA GLY A 192 25.10 -14.82 -19.87
C GLY A 192 24.68 -14.42 -18.45
N ILE A 193 23.57 -13.70 -18.28
CA ILE A 193 23.02 -13.28 -16.97
C ILE A 193 21.78 -14.13 -16.65
N PRO A 194 21.66 -14.75 -15.46
CA PRO A 194 20.45 -15.46 -15.05
C PRO A 194 19.20 -14.60 -15.23
N GLY A 195 18.12 -15.16 -15.76
CA GLY A 195 16.95 -14.35 -16.08
C GLY A 195 16.09 -13.93 -14.88
N THR A 196 16.27 -14.53 -13.70
CA THR A 196 15.52 -14.15 -12.50
C THR A 196 16.28 -14.42 -11.21
N ASP A 197 15.99 -13.65 -10.16
CA ASP A 197 16.38 -13.97 -8.79
C ASP A 197 15.74 -15.27 -8.30
N ASP A 198 16.37 -15.90 -7.33
CA ASP A 198 15.87 -17.14 -6.71
C ASP A 198 15.04 -16.83 -5.47
N ASN A 199 13.72 -16.97 -5.57
CA ASN A 199 12.80 -16.67 -4.47
C ASN A 199 12.62 -17.85 -3.49
N THR A 200 13.48 -18.87 -3.48
CA THR A 200 13.38 -19.98 -2.50
C THR A 200 13.26 -19.49 -1.05
N ALA A 201 13.93 -18.38 -0.72
CA ALA A 201 13.90 -17.73 0.58
C ALA A 201 13.04 -16.45 0.61
N ASP A 202 12.20 -16.19 -0.39
CA ASP A 202 11.32 -15.02 -0.45
C ASP A 202 9.95 -15.36 0.16
N TYR A 203 9.63 -14.75 1.30
CA TYR A 203 8.40 -15.04 2.02
C TYR A 203 7.16 -14.41 1.36
N GLN A 204 7.33 -13.31 0.63
CA GLN A 204 6.25 -12.66 -0.11
C GLN A 204 5.77 -13.53 -1.27
N ASN A 205 6.69 -14.12 -2.04
CA ASN A 205 6.38 -15.05 -3.12
C ASN A 205 5.80 -16.35 -2.57
N PHE A 206 6.27 -16.81 -1.42
CA PHE A 206 5.64 -17.93 -0.72
C PHE A 206 4.19 -17.60 -0.29
N SER A 207 3.93 -16.38 0.19
CA SER A 207 2.57 -15.93 0.50
C SER A 207 1.65 -15.94 -0.71
N ASP A 208 2.11 -15.40 -1.84
CA ASP A 208 1.37 -15.43 -3.10
C ASP A 208 1.10 -16.88 -3.52
N PHE A 209 2.09 -17.77 -3.41
CA PHE A 209 1.94 -19.18 -3.74
C PHE A 209 0.90 -19.90 -2.87
N ILE A 210 0.86 -19.63 -1.56
CA ILE A 210 -0.18 -20.16 -0.66
C ILE A 210 -1.57 -19.67 -1.11
N ALA A 211 -1.72 -18.38 -1.41
CA ALA A 211 -2.97 -17.80 -1.86
C ALA A 211 -3.46 -18.42 -3.18
N GLN A 212 -2.54 -18.73 -4.10
CA GLN A 212 -2.83 -19.46 -5.35
C GLN A 212 -3.39 -20.87 -5.12
N LYS A 213 -3.15 -21.47 -3.95
CA LYS A 213 -3.73 -22.76 -3.54
C LYS A 213 -5.10 -22.61 -2.88
N GLY A 214 -5.64 -21.39 -2.79
CA GLY A 214 -6.89 -21.10 -2.11
C GLY A 214 -6.78 -21.22 -0.59
N VAL A 215 -5.57 -21.15 -0.04
CA VAL A 215 -5.29 -21.24 1.38
C VAL A 215 -4.96 -19.85 1.91
N LYS A 216 -5.47 -19.51 3.09
CA LYS A 216 -5.04 -18.32 3.83
C LYS A 216 -3.81 -18.67 4.63
N MET A 217 -2.78 -17.82 4.66
CA MET A 217 -1.53 -18.13 5.38
C MET A 217 -1.76 -18.36 6.88
N TYR A 218 -2.59 -17.52 7.49
CA TYR A 218 -2.97 -17.61 8.89
C TYR A 218 -4.48 -17.83 9.02
N SER A 219 -4.87 -18.64 9.99
CA SER A 219 -6.28 -18.77 10.38
C SER A 219 -6.73 -17.58 11.23
N PRO A 220 -8.05 -17.32 11.34
CA PRO A 220 -8.57 -16.25 12.19
C PRO A 220 -8.18 -16.35 13.68
N ASP A 221 -7.88 -17.55 14.18
CA ASP A 221 -7.38 -17.79 15.54
C ASP A 221 -5.84 -17.69 15.65
N GLY A 222 -5.16 -17.26 14.59
CA GLY A 222 -3.73 -16.95 14.59
C GLY A 222 -2.81 -18.16 14.37
N THR A 223 -3.33 -19.33 13.97
CA THR A 223 -2.51 -20.51 13.65
C THR A 223 -2.00 -20.50 12.20
N TYR A 224 -0.93 -21.27 11.94
CA TYR A 224 -0.35 -21.39 10.60
C TYR A 224 -1.08 -22.44 9.77
N ASN A 225 -1.59 -22.06 8.61
CA ASN A 225 -2.44 -22.92 7.77
C ASN A 225 -1.68 -23.63 6.63
N ALA A 226 -0.47 -23.18 6.29
CA ALA A 226 0.29 -23.84 5.23
C ALA A 226 0.56 -25.31 5.59
N THR A 227 0.28 -26.21 4.65
CA THR A 227 0.53 -27.64 4.82
C THR A 227 1.94 -27.99 4.36
N GLN A 228 2.41 -29.17 4.77
CA GLN A 228 3.71 -29.69 4.34
C GLN A 228 3.78 -29.78 2.81
N ASP A 229 2.76 -30.33 2.16
CA ASP A 229 2.70 -30.46 0.69
C ASP A 229 2.86 -29.09 -0.01
N ILE A 230 2.24 -28.02 0.50
CA ILE A 230 2.35 -26.68 -0.10
C ILE A 230 3.78 -26.12 0.05
N VAL A 231 4.38 -26.28 1.23
CA VAL A 231 5.77 -25.84 1.50
C VAL A 231 6.75 -26.60 0.59
N GLU A 232 6.58 -27.93 0.49
CA GLU A 232 7.43 -28.76 -0.35
C GLU A 232 7.26 -28.43 -1.84
N GLU A 233 6.03 -28.18 -2.30
CA GLU A 233 5.75 -27.81 -3.68
C GLU A 233 6.39 -26.47 -4.04
N TYR A 234 6.32 -25.48 -3.14
CA TYR A 234 6.96 -24.17 -3.34
C TYR A 234 8.47 -24.31 -3.56
N TRP A 235 9.17 -24.99 -2.65
CA TRP A 235 10.62 -25.16 -2.76
C TRP A 235 11.01 -26.07 -3.92
N SER A 236 10.18 -27.06 -4.27
CA SER A 236 10.41 -27.91 -5.45
C SER A 236 10.27 -27.12 -6.74
N THR A 237 9.31 -26.18 -6.79
CA THR A 237 9.11 -25.26 -7.93
C THR A 237 10.35 -24.40 -8.15
N TRP A 238 10.87 -23.76 -7.09
CA TRP A 238 12.08 -22.95 -7.20
C TRP A 238 13.35 -23.78 -7.45
N ALA A 239 13.41 -25.01 -6.95
CA ALA A 239 14.48 -25.95 -7.31
C ALA A 239 14.46 -26.27 -8.81
N ALA A 240 13.30 -26.51 -9.42
CA ALA A 240 13.18 -26.75 -10.85
C ALA A 240 13.59 -25.52 -11.70
N ILE A 241 13.22 -24.31 -11.27
CA ILE A 241 13.63 -23.06 -11.92
C ILE A 241 15.17 -22.91 -11.86
N ARG A 242 15.77 -23.22 -10.70
CA ARG A 242 17.24 -23.29 -10.53
C ARG A 242 17.88 -24.31 -11.47
N GLU A 243 17.34 -25.53 -11.55
CA GLU A 243 17.86 -26.62 -12.39
C GLU A 243 17.78 -26.29 -13.88
N ALA A 244 16.79 -25.50 -14.30
CA ALA A 244 16.69 -24.95 -15.65
C ALA A 244 17.76 -23.89 -15.97
N GLY A 245 18.54 -23.44 -14.98
CA GLY A 245 19.59 -22.43 -15.13
C GLY A 245 19.06 -20.99 -15.18
N ALA A 246 17.81 -20.78 -14.77
CA ALA A 246 17.16 -19.47 -14.82
C ALA A 246 17.61 -18.51 -13.70
N THR A 247 18.17 -19.03 -12.61
CA THR A 247 18.58 -18.24 -11.44
C THR A 247 20.11 -18.25 -11.22
N PRO A 248 20.64 -17.38 -10.33
CA PRO A 248 21.96 -17.58 -9.76
C PRO A 248 22.10 -18.95 -9.05
N PRO A 249 23.33 -19.48 -8.90
CA PRO A 249 23.56 -20.72 -8.18
C PRO A 249 23.12 -20.63 -6.70
N GLY A 250 22.66 -21.75 -6.15
CA GLY A 250 22.15 -21.83 -4.77
C GLY A 250 23.03 -21.17 -3.69
N PRO A 251 24.37 -21.39 -3.65
CA PRO A 251 25.24 -20.71 -2.69
C PRO A 251 25.31 -19.18 -2.83
N GLU A 252 25.13 -18.66 -4.05
CA GLU A 252 25.06 -17.21 -4.26
C GLU A 252 23.71 -16.67 -3.79
N SER A 253 22.61 -17.33 -4.16
CA SER A 253 21.25 -16.98 -3.72
C SER A 253 21.12 -17.04 -2.18
N ALA A 254 21.75 -18.02 -1.54
CA ALA A 254 21.77 -18.17 -0.08
C ALA A 254 22.36 -16.94 0.64
N GLY A 255 23.33 -16.26 0.00
CA GLY A 255 23.92 -15.03 0.54
C GLY A 255 22.99 -13.81 0.52
N LEU A 256 21.86 -13.90 -0.18
CA LEU A 256 20.85 -12.84 -0.32
C LEU A 256 19.56 -13.12 0.45
N ALA A 257 19.44 -14.28 1.12
CA ALA A 257 18.26 -14.61 1.91
C ALA A 257 18.01 -13.57 3.01
N GLY A 258 16.79 -13.01 3.04
CA GLY A 258 16.38 -11.96 3.98
C GLY A 258 17.00 -10.58 3.74
N VAL A 259 17.68 -10.35 2.60
CA VAL A 259 18.23 -9.04 2.25
C VAL A 259 17.16 -8.17 1.58
N ALA A 260 16.76 -7.09 2.26
CA ALA A 260 15.75 -6.14 1.77
C ALA A 260 16.34 -4.86 1.13
N ASP A 261 17.67 -4.75 1.00
CA ASP A 261 18.32 -3.56 0.43
C ASP A 261 18.18 -3.54 -1.11
N LEU A 262 17.56 -2.48 -1.63
CA LEU A 262 17.35 -2.30 -3.08
C LEU A 262 18.63 -2.33 -3.89
N SER A 263 19.76 -1.89 -3.31
CA SER A 263 21.07 -1.93 -3.98
C SER A 263 21.63 -3.34 -4.16
N GLN A 264 21.06 -4.34 -3.48
CA GLN A 264 21.47 -5.75 -3.56
C GLN A 264 20.57 -6.58 -4.48
N LEU A 265 19.48 -6.02 -5.01
CA LEU A 265 18.61 -6.72 -5.95
C LEU A 265 19.41 -7.19 -7.17
N GLY A 266 19.13 -8.40 -7.67
CA GLY A 266 19.87 -8.97 -8.79
C GLY A 266 19.82 -8.11 -10.04
N VAL A 267 18.66 -7.50 -10.34
CA VAL A 267 18.48 -6.59 -11.47
C VAL A 267 19.29 -5.29 -11.35
N VAL A 268 19.52 -4.81 -10.12
CA VAL A 268 20.30 -3.59 -9.84
C VAL A 268 21.80 -3.90 -9.87
N THR A 269 22.21 -5.03 -9.30
CA THR A 269 23.60 -5.49 -9.27
C THR A 269 24.08 -6.12 -10.58
N GLY A 270 23.15 -6.41 -11.50
CA GLY A 270 23.42 -7.12 -12.76
C GLY A 270 23.64 -8.63 -12.59
N LYS A 271 23.30 -9.19 -11.43
CA LYS A 271 23.43 -10.63 -11.13
C LYS A 271 22.26 -11.45 -11.68
N SER A 272 21.12 -10.83 -11.92
CA SER A 272 19.98 -11.43 -12.61
C SER A 272 19.25 -10.37 -13.44
N ALA A 273 18.38 -10.80 -14.35
CA ALA A 273 17.61 -9.89 -15.20
C ALA A 273 16.24 -9.53 -14.61
N MET A 274 15.80 -10.19 -13.54
CA MET A 274 14.50 -9.95 -12.90
C MET A 274 14.61 -10.10 -11.38
N SER A 275 14.03 -9.15 -10.65
CA SER A 275 13.96 -9.12 -9.18
C SER A 275 12.53 -8.86 -8.71
N TYR A 276 12.27 -9.03 -7.42
CA TYR A 276 10.94 -8.94 -6.85
C TYR A 276 10.91 -7.93 -5.70
N LEU A 277 9.85 -7.12 -5.63
CA LEU A 277 9.70 -6.06 -4.63
C LEU A 277 8.24 -5.62 -4.46
N TRP A 278 7.98 -4.76 -3.49
CA TRP A 278 6.71 -4.02 -3.40
C TRP A 278 6.68 -2.88 -4.40
N SER A 279 5.54 -2.66 -5.06
CA SER A 279 5.41 -1.70 -6.17
C SER A 279 5.89 -0.27 -5.86
N ASN A 280 5.80 0.18 -4.60
CA ASN A 280 6.30 1.48 -4.15
C ASN A 280 7.83 1.61 -4.19
N GLN A 281 8.57 0.50 -4.27
CA GLN A 281 10.02 0.47 -4.33
C GLN A 281 10.57 0.63 -5.76
N LEU A 282 9.70 0.60 -6.79
CA LEU A 282 10.10 0.68 -8.20
C LEU A 282 10.94 1.92 -8.51
N VAL A 283 10.50 3.10 -8.06
CA VAL A 283 11.21 4.37 -8.31
C VAL A 283 12.61 4.33 -7.68
N GLY A 284 12.71 3.76 -6.47
CA GLY A 284 13.99 3.56 -5.79
C GLY A 284 14.91 2.64 -6.57
N ALA A 285 14.42 1.47 -6.99
CA ALA A 285 15.18 0.52 -7.81
C ALA A 285 15.64 1.14 -9.14
N GLN A 286 14.75 1.82 -9.87
CA GLN A 286 15.09 2.49 -11.13
C GLN A 286 16.19 3.55 -10.94
N SER A 287 16.20 4.27 -9.81
CA SER A 287 17.21 5.30 -9.54
C SER A 287 18.63 4.75 -9.35
N LEU A 288 18.76 3.46 -9.05
CA LEU A 288 20.04 2.78 -8.82
C LEU A 288 20.65 2.20 -10.10
N MET A 289 19.94 2.26 -11.23
CA MET A 289 20.40 1.69 -12.50
C MET A 289 20.08 2.59 -13.70
N GLN A 290 20.83 2.40 -14.80
CA GLN A 290 20.65 3.18 -16.03
C GLN A 290 19.68 2.52 -17.01
N ASP A 291 19.69 1.19 -17.10
CA ASP A 291 18.75 0.46 -17.94
C ASP A 291 17.32 0.69 -17.43
N THR A 292 16.37 0.74 -18.37
CA THR A 292 14.96 0.91 -18.03
C THR A 292 14.39 -0.40 -17.48
N LEU A 293 13.66 -0.30 -16.37
CA LEU A 293 12.92 -1.41 -15.81
C LEU A 293 11.58 -1.58 -16.53
N GLY A 294 11.19 -2.83 -16.74
CA GLY A 294 9.82 -3.27 -16.98
C GLY A 294 9.22 -3.87 -15.71
N VAL A 295 7.90 -4.11 -15.72
CA VAL A 295 7.14 -4.62 -14.58
C VAL A 295 6.26 -5.80 -14.97
N ALA A 296 6.08 -6.71 -14.03
CA ALA A 296 5.20 -7.87 -14.14
C ALA A 296 4.63 -8.23 -12.77
N MET A 297 3.57 -9.03 -12.74
CA MET A 297 3.10 -9.67 -11.50
C MET A 297 4.12 -10.70 -11.01
N TYR A 298 3.92 -11.27 -9.84
CA TYR A 298 4.58 -12.54 -9.53
C TYR A 298 4.05 -13.66 -10.45
N PRO A 299 4.80 -14.76 -10.64
CA PRO A 299 4.35 -15.86 -11.49
C PRO A 299 3.02 -16.42 -11.00
N ASN A 300 2.11 -16.68 -11.92
CA ASN A 300 0.81 -17.29 -11.65
C ASN A 300 0.85 -18.82 -11.72
N THR A 301 -0.23 -19.45 -11.27
CA THR A 301 -0.47 -20.86 -11.58
C THR A 301 -0.96 -21.01 -13.03
N PRO A 302 -0.83 -22.20 -13.65
CA PRO A 302 -1.42 -22.47 -14.97
C PRO A 302 -2.94 -22.26 -15.03
N ALA A 303 -3.62 -22.43 -13.88
CA ALA A 303 -5.05 -22.19 -13.74
C ALA A 303 -5.41 -20.70 -13.57
N MET A 304 -4.42 -19.80 -13.57
CA MET A 304 -4.58 -18.36 -13.38
C MET A 304 -5.28 -18.00 -12.05
N VAL A 305 -5.08 -18.83 -11.02
CA VAL A 305 -5.46 -18.45 -9.67
C VAL A 305 -4.49 -17.35 -9.21
N PRO A 306 -4.97 -16.18 -8.79
CA PRO A 306 -4.09 -15.09 -8.40
C PRO A 306 -3.48 -15.34 -7.02
N GLY A 307 -2.23 -14.92 -6.84
CA GLY A 307 -1.53 -14.94 -5.56
C GLY A 307 -1.30 -13.55 -5.00
N SER A 308 -0.90 -12.62 -5.87
CA SER A 308 -0.58 -11.24 -5.48
C SER A 308 -1.80 -10.51 -4.94
N ILE A 309 -1.55 -9.60 -4.00
CA ILE A 309 -2.56 -8.80 -3.32
C ILE A 309 -2.42 -7.33 -3.66
N VAL A 310 -3.55 -6.61 -3.64
CA VAL A 310 -3.54 -5.16 -3.51
C VAL A 310 -3.66 -4.83 -2.03
N GLN A 311 -2.59 -4.31 -1.44
CA GLN A 311 -2.57 -3.87 -0.06
C GLN A 311 -2.67 -2.35 0.02
N PRO A 312 -3.64 -1.80 0.77
CA PRO A 312 -3.63 -0.38 1.08
C PRO A 312 -2.39 0.00 1.88
N SER A 313 -1.67 1.01 1.42
CA SER A 313 -0.54 1.58 2.16
C SER A 313 -1.02 2.20 3.48
N GLN A 314 -2.22 2.80 3.45
CA GLN A 314 -2.87 3.49 4.55
C GLN A 314 -4.30 3.87 4.15
N PHE A 315 -5.10 4.17 5.15
CA PHE A 315 -6.48 4.60 5.04
C PHE A 315 -6.69 5.97 5.67
N ILE A 316 -7.79 6.62 5.32
CA ILE A 316 -8.46 7.59 6.18
C ILE A 316 -9.76 6.99 6.74
N CYS A 317 -10.00 7.21 8.02
CA CYS A 317 -11.12 6.65 8.77
C CYS A 317 -11.92 7.76 9.45
N LEU A 318 -13.23 7.57 9.56
CA LEU A 318 -14.11 8.41 10.39
C LEU A 318 -14.12 7.88 11.82
N THR A 319 -13.89 8.75 12.80
CA THR A 319 -13.90 8.36 14.22
C THR A 319 -15.27 8.49 14.84
N ARG A 320 -15.51 7.73 15.92
CA ARG A 320 -16.74 7.80 16.71
C ARG A 320 -16.99 9.19 17.31
N ASP A 321 -15.93 9.93 17.59
CA ASP A 321 -16.02 11.23 18.27
C ASP A 321 -16.17 12.41 17.28
N SER A 322 -16.39 12.13 15.99
CA SER A 322 -16.61 13.18 14.99
C SER A 322 -17.85 14.01 15.32
N VAL A 323 -17.70 15.34 15.26
CA VAL A 323 -18.76 16.30 15.59
C VAL A 323 -19.64 16.66 14.39
N ASP A 324 -19.11 16.54 13.18
CA ASP A 324 -19.86 16.69 11.91
C ASP A 324 -19.40 15.60 10.91
N PRO A 325 -19.93 14.38 11.03
CA PRO A 325 -19.55 13.26 10.17
C PRO A 325 -19.81 13.50 8.67
N GLU A 326 -20.84 14.28 8.32
CA GLU A 326 -21.12 14.64 6.93
C GLU A 326 -20.02 15.55 6.35
N ALA A 327 -19.57 16.55 7.12
CA ALA A 327 -18.46 17.40 6.72
C ALA A 327 -17.13 16.63 6.64
N ALA A 328 -16.88 15.75 7.61
CA ALA A 328 -15.70 14.91 7.66
C ALA A 328 -15.63 13.97 6.45
N THR A 329 -16.73 13.30 6.11
CA THR A 329 -16.79 12.39 4.96
C THR A 329 -16.80 13.10 3.61
N ALA A 330 -17.32 14.34 3.53
CA ALA A 330 -17.13 15.20 2.36
C ALA A 330 -15.65 15.55 2.14
N TYR A 331 -14.91 15.85 3.21
CA TYR A 331 -13.47 16.05 3.14
C TYR A 331 -12.73 14.76 2.73
N MET A 332 -13.10 13.60 3.29
CA MET A 332 -12.55 12.30 2.88
C MET A 332 -12.78 12.03 1.39
N SER A 333 -13.99 12.33 0.88
CA SER A 333 -14.32 12.20 -0.54
C SER A 333 -13.43 13.08 -1.41
N ALA A 334 -13.28 14.36 -1.06
CA ALA A 334 -12.42 15.28 -1.80
C ALA A 334 -10.94 14.85 -1.77
N PHE A 335 -10.48 14.28 -0.65
CA PHE A 335 -9.11 13.80 -0.48
C PHE A 335 -8.72 12.72 -1.52
N VAL A 336 -9.69 11.94 -2.01
CA VAL A 336 -9.43 10.85 -2.98
C VAL A 336 -10.04 11.08 -4.37
N ASN A 337 -10.94 12.05 -4.55
CA ASN A 337 -11.64 12.28 -5.81
C ASN A 337 -11.37 13.65 -6.46
N ASP A 338 -11.02 14.69 -5.70
CA ASP A 338 -10.86 16.05 -6.26
C ASP A 338 -9.49 16.17 -6.94
N LEU A 339 -9.50 16.33 -8.26
CA LEU A 339 -8.28 16.28 -9.08
C LEU A 339 -7.23 17.34 -8.71
N ASP A 340 -7.65 18.53 -8.25
CA ASP A 340 -6.71 19.56 -7.80
C ASP A 340 -6.05 19.17 -6.47
N ILE A 341 -6.85 18.61 -5.56
CA ILE A 341 -6.37 18.08 -4.26
C ILE A 341 -5.43 16.89 -4.49
N THR A 342 -5.81 15.93 -5.31
CA THR A 342 -5.01 14.72 -5.55
C THR A 342 -3.73 15.03 -6.34
N ALA A 343 -3.72 16.08 -7.18
CA ALA A 343 -2.51 16.55 -7.82
C ALA A 343 -1.45 17.04 -6.80
N ILE A 344 -1.87 17.62 -5.67
CA ILE A 344 -0.96 18.02 -4.58
C ILE A 344 -0.40 16.77 -3.87
N LEU A 345 -1.26 15.77 -3.63
CA LEU A 345 -0.86 14.52 -2.97
C LEU A 345 0.11 13.71 -3.82
N GLY A 346 -0.17 13.59 -5.13
CA GLY A 346 0.60 12.75 -6.05
C GLY A 346 0.61 11.28 -5.60
N LEU A 347 1.75 10.61 -5.78
CA LEU A 347 1.94 9.20 -5.41
C LEU A 347 2.64 9.01 -4.05
N GLU A 348 2.79 10.08 -3.24
CA GLU A 348 3.55 10.01 -1.97
C GLU A 348 2.98 8.98 -0.99
N ARG A 349 1.67 8.80 -1.02
CA ARG A 349 0.95 7.86 -0.18
C ARG A 349 0.79 6.47 -0.82
N GLY A 350 1.35 6.22 -1.99
CA GLY A 350 1.10 5.01 -2.80
C GLY A 350 0.22 5.32 -4.02
N ILE A 351 -0.14 4.29 -4.78
CA ILE A 351 -0.94 4.47 -5.99
C ILE A 351 -2.39 4.81 -5.62
N PRO A 352 -2.96 5.93 -6.11
CA PRO A 352 -4.35 6.27 -5.88
C PRO A 352 -5.28 5.16 -6.37
N SER A 353 -6.25 4.80 -5.53
CA SER A 353 -7.26 3.78 -5.86
C SER A 353 -8.42 4.30 -6.73
N GLN A 354 -8.34 5.56 -7.18
CA GLN A 354 -9.36 6.21 -8.01
C GLN A 354 -8.83 6.33 -9.45
N VAL A 355 -9.61 5.83 -10.42
CA VAL A 355 -9.18 5.74 -11.82
C VAL A 355 -8.89 7.09 -12.50
N ASP A 356 -9.80 8.06 -12.44
CA ASP A 356 -9.62 9.39 -13.00
C ASP A 356 -8.42 10.13 -12.37
N VAL A 357 -8.15 9.90 -11.08
CA VAL A 357 -6.99 10.50 -10.40
C VAL A 357 -5.69 9.96 -10.99
N ARG A 358 -5.60 8.66 -11.24
CA ARG A 358 -4.44 8.07 -11.93
C ARG A 358 -4.27 8.64 -13.32
N GLU A 359 -5.36 8.78 -14.08
CA GLU A 359 -5.34 9.38 -15.42
C GLU A 359 -4.90 10.86 -15.38
N ALA A 360 -5.38 11.64 -14.43
CA ALA A 360 -5.05 13.06 -14.28
C ALA A 360 -3.59 13.30 -13.85
N LEU A 361 -3.00 12.37 -13.09
CA LEU A 361 -1.59 12.45 -12.69
C LEU A 361 -0.63 12.11 -13.83
N GLN A 362 -1.06 11.26 -14.78
CA GLN A 362 -0.22 10.67 -15.83
C GLN A 362 0.72 11.66 -16.56
N PRO A 363 0.30 12.88 -16.96
CA PRO A 363 1.17 13.83 -17.66
C PRO A 363 2.37 14.34 -16.85
N ASN A 364 2.31 14.24 -15.52
CA ASN A 364 3.33 14.77 -14.61
C ASN A 364 4.19 13.68 -13.96
N LEU A 365 3.94 12.41 -14.28
CA LEU A 365 4.69 11.29 -13.72
C LEU A 365 6.05 11.14 -14.41
N SER A 366 7.07 10.81 -13.62
CA SER A 366 8.30 10.25 -14.18
C SER A 366 8.01 8.89 -14.86
N PRO A 367 8.89 8.41 -15.75
CA PRO A 367 8.69 7.11 -16.40
C PRO A 367 8.48 5.94 -15.42
N ALA A 368 9.21 5.91 -14.31
CA ALA A 368 9.06 4.87 -13.28
C ALA A 368 7.72 4.97 -12.54
N GLU A 369 7.27 6.19 -12.23
CA GLU A 369 5.96 6.40 -11.62
C GLU A 369 4.81 6.03 -12.57
N ALA A 370 4.93 6.38 -13.86
CA ALA A 370 3.97 5.98 -14.89
C ALA A 370 3.88 4.46 -15.00
N LEU A 371 5.03 3.77 -14.90
CA LEU A 371 5.09 2.31 -14.91
C LEU A 371 4.44 1.68 -13.66
N SER A 372 4.62 2.27 -12.47
CA SER A 372 3.88 1.83 -11.27
C SER A 372 2.37 1.99 -11.43
N VAL A 373 1.91 3.09 -12.04
CA VAL A 373 0.48 3.34 -12.30
C VAL A 373 -0.08 2.36 -13.33
N GLU A 374 0.65 2.11 -14.41
CA GLU A 374 0.30 1.12 -15.44
C GLU A 374 0.20 -0.29 -14.86
N PHE A 375 1.19 -0.70 -14.07
CA PHE A 375 1.16 -1.97 -13.34
C PHE A 375 -0.10 -2.09 -12.50
N PHE A 376 -0.39 -1.07 -11.68
CA PHE A 376 -1.53 -1.08 -10.79
C PHE A 376 -2.87 -1.17 -11.54
N ALA A 377 -2.99 -0.50 -12.69
CA ALA A 377 -4.15 -0.64 -13.57
C ALA A 377 -4.26 -2.05 -14.17
N GLY A 378 -3.13 -2.64 -14.58
CA GLY A 378 -3.08 -3.96 -15.21
C GLY A 378 -3.40 -5.14 -14.29
N ILE A 379 -3.23 -4.99 -12.97
CA ILE A 379 -3.53 -6.02 -11.95
C ILE A 379 -4.96 -5.96 -11.41
N GLN A 380 -5.76 -4.94 -11.76
CA GLN A 380 -7.13 -4.85 -11.28
C GLN A 380 -7.95 -6.08 -11.71
N GLY A 381 -8.62 -6.71 -10.74
CA GLY A 381 -9.38 -7.95 -10.96
C GLY A 381 -8.52 -9.22 -11.13
N LYS A 382 -7.19 -9.12 -10.95
CA LYS A 382 -6.23 -10.25 -11.06
C LYS A 382 -5.49 -10.51 -9.74
N THR A 383 -6.03 -10.05 -8.61
CA THR A 383 -5.39 -10.21 -7.30
C THR A 383 -6.20 -11.10 -6.38
N ALA A 384 -5.52 -11.77 -5.44
CA ALA A 384 -6.17 -12.48 -4.38
C ALA A 384 -6.88 -11.50 -3.42
N PRO A 385 -7.93 -11.95 -2.72
CA PRO A 385 -8.50 -11.19 -1.61
C PRO A 385 -7.43 -10.89 -0.55
N LEU A 386 -7.44 -9.68 -0.01
CA LEU A 386 -6.52 -9.30 1.05
C LEU A 386 -6.89 -10.03 2.35
N ASP A 387 -5.95 -10.79 2.90
CA ASP A 387 -6.13 -11.44 4.20
C ASP A 387 -6.00 -10.44 5.35
N PRO A 388 -6.69 -10.68 6.48
CA PRO A 388 -6.54 -9.86 7.69
C PRO A 388 -5.08 -9.70 8.11
N PRO A 389 -4.76 -8.68 8.93
CA PRO A 389 -3.43 -8.49 9.46
C PRO A 389 -2.85 -9.77 10.06
N PRO A 390 -1.56 -10.05 9.82
CA PRO A 390 -0.94 -11.25 10.33
C PRO A 390 -0.88 -11.21 11.87
N PRO A 391 -0.91 -12.38 12.54
CA PRO A 391 -0.91 -12.47 14.00
C PRO A 391 0.43 -12.08 14.63
N SER A 392 0.43 -11.90 15.95
CA SER A 392 1.67 -11.79 16.74
C SER A 392 2.63 -12.94 16.39
N GLY A 393 3.92 -12.63 16.27
CA GLY A 393 4.95 -13.61 15.90
C GLY A 393 5.12 -13.86 14.39
N SER A 394 4.27 -13.30 13.51
CA SER A 394 4.38 -13.50 12.06
C SER A 394 5.74 -13.12 11.48
N ASN A 395 6.34 -12.02 11.94
CA ASN A 395 7.66 -11.59 11.48
C ASN A 395 8.76 -12.59 11.88
N GLU A 396 8.62 -13.24 13.03
CA GLU A 396 9.55 -14.30 13.43
C GLU A 396 9.34 -15.58 12.60
N VAL A 397 8.10 -15.86 12.17
CA VAL A 397 7.81 -16.94 11.21
C VAL A 397 8.46 -16.66 9.86
N GLU A 398 8.35 -15.43 9.34
CA GLU A 398 8.99 -14.98 8.10
C GLU A 398 10.52 -15.14 8.18
N GLN A 399 11.17 -14.58 9.20
CA GLN A 399 12.62 -14.74 9.40
C GLN A 399 13.04 -16.21 9.55
N THR A 400 12.17 -17.02 10.15
CA THR A 400 12.40 -18.47 10.25
C THR A 400 12.32 -19.13 8.88
N PHE A 401 11.34 -18.79 8.04
CA PHE A 401 11.22 -19.28 6.67
C PHE A 401 12.47 -18.95 5.85
N GLU A 402 12.89 -17.68 5.83
CA GLU A 402 14.06 -17.22 5.09
C GLU A 402 15.33 -17.98 5.53
N ARG A 403 15.51 -18.14 6.84
CA ARG A 403 16.66 -18.83 7.41
C ARG A 403 16.69 -20.32 7.06
N VAL A 404 15.57 -21.03 7.17
CA VAL A 404 15.55 -22.48 6.89
C VAL A 404 15.62 -22.78 5.39
N ALA A 405 15.11 -21.87 4.54
CA ALA A 405 15.23 -21.95 3.09
C ALA A 405 16.69 -21.96 2.60
N VAL A 406 17.63 -21.40 3.38
CA VAL A 406 19.08 -21.49 3.09
C VAL A 406 19.55 -22.94 2.97
N SER A 407 19.07 -23.87 3.80
CA SER A 407 19.47 -25.28 3.71
C SER A 407 18.93 -25.95 2.44
N VAL A 408 17.81 -25.47 1.88
CA VAL A 408 17.31 -25.90 0.56
C VAL A 408 18.22 -25.36 -0.55
N LEU A 409 18.59 -24.08 -0.49
CA LEU A 409 19.49 -23.44 -1.46
C LEU A 409 20.87 -24.09 -1.50
N LEU A 410 21.41 -24.48 -0.34
CA LEU A 410 22.71 -25.14 -0.22
C LEU A 410 22.66 -26.66 -0.45
N GLY A 411 21.46 -27.25 -0.53
CA GLY A 411 21.29 -28.70 -0.66
C GLY A 411 21.77 -29.49 0.56
N GLU A 412 21.79 -28.87 1.74
CA GLU A 412 22.27 -29.48 2.99
C GLU A 412 21.26 -30.47 3.59
N LYS A 413 19.96 -30.22 3.34
CA LYS A 413 18.83 -31.01 3.81
C LYS A 413 17.85 -31.25 2.68
N SER A 414 17.09 -32.34 2.77
CA SER A 414 16.00 -32.60 1.83
C SER A 414 14.83 -31.62 2.05
N ILE A 415 14.13 -31.25 0.98
CA ILE A 415 12.94 -30.38 1.04
C ILE A 415 11.90 -30.85 2.08
N PRO A 416 11.54 -32.15 2.17
CA PRO A 416 10.60 -32.63 3.20
C PRO A 416 11.10 -32.45 4.64
N GLU A 417 12.40 -32.61 4.87
CA GLU A 417 12.99 -32.39 6.19
C GLU A 417 12.90 -30.92 6.58
N VAL A 418 13.30 -30.01 5.68
CA VAL A 418 13.22 -28.56 5.93
C VAL A 418 11.76 -28.12 6.12
N ALA A 419 10.81 -28.72 5.40
CA ALA A 419 9.40 -28.34 5.48
C ALA A 419 8.81 -28.74 6.83
N THR A 420 9.16 -29.93 7.31
CA THR A 420 8.82 -30.41 8.65
C THR A 420 9.39 -29.48 9.72
N ASP A 421 10.68 -29.14 9.62
CA ASP A 421 11.37 -28.25 10.56
C ASP A 421 10.76 -26.85 10.58
N PHE A 422 10.44 -26.28 9.41
CA PHE A 422 9.79 -24.98 9.28
C PHE A 422 8.44 -24.95 9.95
N LEU A 423 7.55 -25.88 9.60
CA LEU A 423 6.18 -25.91 10.12
C LEU A 423 6.15 -26.13 11.63
N ALA A 424 7.05 -26.94 12.18
CA ALA A 424 7.18 -27.12 13.62
C ALA A 424 7.57 -25.80 14.33
N GLN A 425 8.53 -25.07 13.78
CA GLN A 425 8.97 -23.79 14.32
C GLN A 425 7.90 -22.70 14.17
N ALA A 426 7.26 -22.59 13.01
CA ALA A 426 6.18 -21.63 12.77
C ALA A 426 5.04 -21.81 13.78
N LYS A 427 4.60 -23.05 14.00
CA LYS A 427 3.56 -23.37 15.01
C LYS A 427 4.01 -23.03 16.43
N ALA A 428 5.27 -23.31 16.77
CA ALA A 428 5.80 -22.99 18.10
C ALA A 428 5.92 -21.48 18.35
N ILE A 429 6.28 -20.70 17.32
CA ILE A 429 6.35 -19.24 17.36
C ILE A 429 4.95 -18.66 17.61
N LEU A 430 3.96 -19.08 16.83
CA LEU A 430 2.59 -18.56 16.97
C LEU A 430 1.94 -18.98 18.29
N ALA A 431 2.25 -20.18 18.81
CA ALA A 431 1.69 -20.65 20.07
C ALA A 431 2.21 -19.90 21.31
N ARG A 432 3.35 -19.20 21.22
CA ARG A 432 3.96 -18.45 22.32
C ARG A 432 3.85 -16.93 22.19
N ALA A 433 3.45 -16.45 21.02
CA ALA A 433 3.31 -15.03 20.69
C ALA A 433 1.95 -14.49 21.13
#